data_AF-A0A8J5LB43-F1
#
_entry.id   AF-A0A8J5LB43-F1
#
_cell.length_a   1.000
_cell.length_b   1.000
_cell.length_c   1.000
_cell.angle_alpha   90.00
_cell.angle_beta   90.00
_cell.angle_gamma   90.00
#
_symmetry.space_group_name_H-M   'P 1'
#
loop_
_entity.id
_entity.type
_entity.pdbx_description
1 polymer ?
#
loop_
_entity_poly.entity_id
_entity_poly.type
_entity_poly.pdbx_seq_one_letter_code
_entity_poly.pdbx_strand_id
1 'polypeptide(L)'
;MPFPVERAPTQRVPIAKGLLCHGGVKISLLLNYPVRGLVYEGGTSLKDLSDVVSKSCKCLQENNIPFNVLISDSGWRIFLFPQCYAEKQALGEVSEEILETQVNPAVWKISGHMVLKRKKDFEEATEQYAWRLLAEVSLSEARFKEVEDYIRWGPWTRGASDLREEFEANKHVIDNGAVTDKNSKIYYGSNSQEDLDHIDRLIEEAEARFEKFRHPDPYIVPWAPGGSKFCRNPPPYPGIEIVYNHGKEDDLQ
;
A
#
# COMPACT_ATOMS: atom_id res chain seq x y z
N MET A 1 23.11 -4.62 2.59
CA MET A 1 23.31 -3.26 2.01
C MET A 1 22.03 -2.48 2.28
N PRO A 2 22.10 -1.30 2.92
CA PRO A 2 20.92 -0.47 3.16
C PRO A 2 20.36 0.08 1.84
N PHE A 3 19.04 0.22 1.76
CA PHE A 3 18.36 0.88 0.65
C PHE A 3 18.77 2.36 0.56
N PRO A 4 18.75 2.97 -0.64
CA PRO A 4 19.01 4.41 -0.78
C PRO A 4 18.17 5.28 0.16
N VAL A 5 16.90 4.95 0.36
CA VAL A 5 16.02 5.68 1.29
C VAL A 5 16.49 5.63 2.75
N GLU A 6 17.16 4.55 3.15
CA GLU A 6 17.67 4.41 4.52
C GLU A 6 18.86 5.34 4.79
N ARG A 7 19.54 5.80 3.74
CA ARG A 7 20.65 6.76 3.81
C ARG A 7 20.18 8.21 3.72
N ALA A 8 18.93 8.44 3.32
CA ALA A 8 18.40 9.78 3.17
C ALA A 8 18.30 10.47 4.56
N PRO A 9 18.64 11.76 4.65
CA PRO A 9 18.52 12.50 5.89
C PRO A 9 17.05 12.61 6.31
N THR A 10 16.82 12.80 7.61
CA THR A 10 15.48 12.99 8.14
C THR A 10 15.43 14.21 9.07
N GLN A 11 14.27 14.84 9.16
CA GLN A 11 14.01 15.94 10.08
C GLN A 11 12.86 15.57 11.01
N ARG A 12 13.14 15.59 12.30
CA ARG A 12 12.12 15.27 13.31
C ARG A 12 10.98 16.27 13.25
N VAL A 13 9.75 15.75 13.25
CA VAL A 13 8.54 16.57 13.35
C VAL A 13 8.41 17.06 14.80
N PRO A 14 8.35 18.39 15.05
CA PRO A 14 8.16 18.90 16.41
C PRO A 14 6.73 18.64 16.85
N ILE A 15 6.54 17.74 17.82
CA ILE A 15 5.23 17.53 18.46
C ILE A 15 5.08 18.62 19.53
N ALA A 16 3.89 19.19 19.67
CA ALA A 16 3.63 20.25 20.65
C ALA A 16 4.05 19.80 22.06
N LYS A 17 4.67 20.72 22.83
CA LYS A 17 5.13 20.43 24.20
C LYS A 17 3.97 19.88 25.04
N GLY A 18 4.13 18.66 25.57
CA GLY A 18 3.13 17.97 26.38
C GLY A 18 2.37 16.85 25.66
N LEU A 19 2.39 16.83 24.32
CA LEU A 19 1.92 15.68 23.53
C LEU A 19 3.14 14.78 23.25
N LEU A 20 3.19 13.61 23.87
CA LEU A 20 4.12 12.55 23.46
C LEU A 20 3.43 11.72 22.38
N CYS A 21 4.12 11.43 21.26
CA CYS A 21 3.76 10.27 20.48
C CYS A 21 3.75 9.07 21.43
N HIS A 22 2.63 8.33 21.46
CA HIS A 22 2.45 7.15 22.30
C HIS A 22 3.73 6.31 22.36
N GLY A 23 4.19 6.00 23.57
CA GLY A 23 5.31 5.08 23.81
C GLY A 23 6.70 5.61 23.46
N GLY A 24 6.89 6.90 23.11
CA GLY A 24 8.21 7.47 22.82
C GLY A 24 8.69 7.28 21.37
N VAL A 25 7.77 6.95 20.47
CA VAL A 25 8.02 6.86 19.02
C VAL A 25 8.38 8.25 18.47
N LYS A 26 9.40 8.31 17.62
CA LYS A 26 9.82 9.51 16.89
C LYS A 26 9.24 9.44 15.48
N ILE A 27 8.67 10.55 15.04
CA ILE A 27 8.22 10.74 13.65
C ILE A 27 9.10 11.81 13.02
N SER A 28 9.66 11.51 11.86
CA SER A 28 10.52 12.40 11.09
C SER A 28 10.07 12.47 9.64
N LEU A 29 10.28 13.62 8.99
CA LEU A 29 10.12 13.80 7.56
C LEU A 29 11.38 13.31 6.85
N LEU A 30 11.21 12.63 5.72
CA LEU A 30 12.29 12.26 4.83
C LEU A 30 12.74 13.49 4.03
N LEU A 31 14.03 13.76 4.00
CA LEU A 31 14.62 14.90 3.30
C LEU A 31 15.52 14.44 2.15
N ASN A 32 15.70 15.31 1.15
CA ASN A 32 16.60 15.10 0.01
C ASN A 32 16.37 13.75 -0.68
N TYR A 33 15.11 13.38 -0.83
CA TYR A 33 14.68 12.15 -1.48
C TYR A 33 13.53 12.46 -2.44
N PRO A 34 13.44 11.81 -3.62
CA PRO A 34 12.44 12.17 -4.63
C PRO A 34 10.99 11.88 -4.20
N VAL A 35 10.80 10.98 -3.22
CA VAL A 35 9.47 10.69 -2.66
C VAL A 35 9.36 11.27 -1.26
N ARG A 36 8.37 12.13 -1.04
CA ARG A 36 8.04 12.63 0.29
C ARG A 36 7.51 11.49 1.16
N GLY A 37 8.05 11.35 2.36
CA GLY A 37 7.72 10.25 3.25
C GLY A 37 7.96 10.59 4.70
N LEU A 38 7.42 9.74 5.56
CA LEU A 38 7.55 9.80 7.01
C LEU A 38 8.37 8.61 7.48
N VAL A 39 9.17 8.82 8.51
CA VAL A 39 10.02 7.81 9.13
C VAL A 39 9.65 7.70 10.60
N TYR A 40 9.35 6.48 11.03
CA TYR A 40 8.93 6.13 12.38
C TYR A 40 10.00 5.25 13.01
N GLU A 41 10.49 5.66 14.17
CA GLU A 41 11.59 4.99 14.88
C GLU A 41 11.44 5.13 16.40
N GLY A 42 12.05 4.22 17.14
CA GLY A 42 12.05 4.23 18.60
C GLY A 42 10.76 3.64 19.19
N GLY A 43 10.31 4.18 20.32
CA GLY A 43 9.32 3.51 21.16
C GLY A 43 9.97 2.66 22.25
N THR A 44 9.20 2.28 23.27
CA THR A 44 9.65 1.33 24.31
C THR A 44 9.49 -0.13 23.90
N SER A 45 8.62 -0.38 22.91
CA SER A 45 8.33 -1.69 22.36
C SER A 45 8.00 -1.60 20.87
N LEU A 46 8.12 -2.72 20.15
CA LEU A 46 7.65 -2.84 18.76
C LEU A 46 6.14 -2.55 18.64
N LYS A 47 5.36 -2.85 19.69
CA LYS A 47 3.93 -2.55 19.75
C LYS A 47 3.67 -1.05 19.68
N ASP A 48 4.45 -0.24 20.39
CA ASP A 48 4.30 1.22 20.35
C ASP A 48 4.50 1.75 18.93
N LEU A 49 5.56 1.28 18.26
CA LEU A 49 5.88 1.65 16.89
C LEU A 49 4.77 1.20 15.92
N SER A 50 4.34 -0.05 16.04
CA SER A 50 3.23 -0.62 15.25
C SER A 50 1.93 0.14 15.43
N ASP A 51 1.57 0.50 16.67
CA ASP A 51 0.34 1.22 16.99
C ASP A 51 0.36 2.62 16.35
N VAL A 52 1.48 3.34 16.42
CA VAL A 52 1.61 4.70 15.84
C VAL A 52 1.58 4.65 14.31
N VAL A 53 2.30 3.72 13.69
CA VAL A 53 2.29 3.55 12.23
C VAL A 53 0.90 3.13 11.73
N SER A 54 0.27 2.15 12.38
CA SER A 54 -1.05 1.65 11.98
C SER A 54 -2.11 2.75 12.03
N LYS A 55 -2.07 3.64 13.02
CA LYS A 55 -2.96 4.80 13.09
C LYS A 55 -2.73 5.78 11.93
N SER A 56 -1.47 6.03 11.58
CA SER A 56 -1.13 6.87 10.41
C SER A 56 -1.66 6.25 9.12
N CYS A 57 -1.48 4.93 8.92
CA CYS A 57 -2.02 4.20 7.78
C CYS A 57 -3.56 4.27 7.70
N LYS A 58 -4.25 4.08 8.83
CA LYS A 58 -5.71 4.22 8.91
C LYS A 58 -6.17 5.61 8.49
N CYS A 59 -5.51 6.64 8.99
CA CYS A 59 -5.83 8.02 8.64
C CYS A 59 -5.65 8.28 7.13
N LEU A 60 -4.56 7.80 6.53
CA LEU A 60 -4.36 7.88 5.08
C LEU A 60 -5.47 7.14 4.33
N GLN A 61 -5.85 5.95 4.77
CA GLN A 61 -6.92 5.16 4.18
C GLN A 61 -8.29 5.86 4.27
N GLU A 62 -8.64 6.42 5.44
CA GLU A 62 -9.88 7.18 5.66
C GLU A 62 -9.97 8.43 4.78
N ASN A 63 -8.82 9.03 4.45
CA ASN A 63 -8.72 10.18 3.54
C ASN A 63 -8.50 9.77 2.07
N ASN A 64 -8.62 8.48 1.75
CA ASN A 64 -8.42 7.91 0.42
C ASN A 64 -7.07 8.30 -0.22
N ILE A 65 -6.00 8.28 0.59
CA ILE A 65 -4.63 8.56 0.15
C ILE A 65 -3.91 7.23 0.00
N PRO A 66 -3.55 6.80 -1.22
CA PRO A 66 -2.76 5.59 -1.41
C PRO A 66 -1.39 5.72 -0.75
N PHE A 67 -0.85 4.63 -0.20
CA PHE A 67 0.46 4.65 0.46
C PHE A 67 1.21 3.32 0.34
N ASN A 68 2.53 3.40 0.49
CA ASN A 68 3.42 2.25 0.62
C ASN A 68 4.11 2.28 1.99
N VAL A 69 4.38 1.09 2.55
CA VAL A 69 5.10 0.94 3.82
C VAL A 69 6.34 0.09 3.61
N LEU A 70 7.50 0.59 4.01
CA LEU A 70 8.74 -0.17 4.09
C LEU A 70 9.10 -0.37 5.56
N ILE A 71 9.22 -1.63 5.98
CA ILE A 71 9.74 -2.00 7.30
C ILE A 71 11.19 -2.42 7.12
N SER A 72 12.11 -1.74 7.79
CA SER A 72 13.54 -2.04 7.77
C SER A 72 14.10 -2.17 9.17
N ASP A 73 15.41 -2.44 9.26
CA ASP A 73 16.12 -2.59 10.53
C ASP A 73 15.45 -3.56 11.52
N SER A 74 15.07 -4.75 11.02
CA SER A 74 14.37 -5.78 11.80
C SER A 74 13.08 -5.30 12.49
N GLY A 75 12.40 -4.31 11.92
CA GLY A 75 11.15 -3.76 12.46
C GLY A 75 11.32 -2.47 13.27
N TRP A 76 12.54 -2.01 13.52
CA TRP A 76 12.80 -0.82 14.33
C TRP A 76 12.69 0.51 13.58
N ARG A 77 12.66 0.44 12.24
CA ARG A 77 12.53 1.61 11.37
C ARG A 77 11.46 1.35 10.33
N ILE A 78 10.48 2.24 10.27
CA ILE A 78 9.36 2.10 9.34
C ILE A 78 9.22 3.39 8.52
N PHE A 79 9.20 3.25 7.20
CA PHE A 79 8.95 4.34 6.28
C PHE A 79 7.54 4.23 5.73
N LEU A 80 6.83 5.35 5.75
CA LEU A 80 5.49 5.50 5.18
C LEU A 80 5.57 6.51 4.03
N PHE A 81 5.15 6.07 2.85
CA PHE A 81 5.18 6.87 1.62
C PHE A 81 3.76 7.06 1.10
N PRO A 82 3.09 8.16 1.46
CA PRO A 82 1.89 8.61 0.76
C PRO A 82 2.22 8.83 -0.73
N GLN A 83 1.38 8.34 -1.63
CA GLN A 83 1.61 8.41 -3.07
C GLN A 83 0.33 8.78 -3.84
N CYS A 84 0.51 9.39 -5.01
CA CYS A 84 -0.58 9.77 -5.92
C CYS A 84 -0.46 9.16 -7.32
N TYR A 85 0.41 8.17 -7.52
CA TYR A 85 0.69 7.65 -8.87
C TYR A 85 -0.56 7.09 -9.58
N ALA A 86 -1.35 6.26 -8.90
CA ALA A 86 -2.57 5.68 -9.48
C ALA A 86 -3.62 6.74 -9.83
N GLU A 87 -3.74 7.78 -8.99
CA GLU A 87 -4.63 8.92 -9.22
C GLU A 87 -4.17 9.73 -10.45
N LYS A 88 -2.88 10.09 -10.50
CA LYS A 88 -2.29 10.77 -11.67
C LYS A 88 -2.44 9.97 -12.96
N GLN A 89 -2.29 8.64 -12.91
CA GLN A 89 -2.52 7.78 -14.07
C GLN A 89 -3.97 7.85 -14.55
N ALA A 90 -4.94 7.80 -13.63
CA ALA A 90 -6.35 7.91 -13.96
C ALA A 90 -6.72 9.29 -14.55
N LEU A 91 -6.02 10.34 -14.12
CA LEU A 91 -6.19 11.71 -14.62
C LEU A 91 -5.41 12.00 -15.92
N GLY A 92 -4.57 11.07 -16.39
CA GLY A 92 -3.72 11.28 -17.57
C GLY A 92 -2.58 12.28 -17.34
N GLU A 93 -2.20 12.52 -16.08
CA GLU A 93 -1.15 13.47 -15.69
C GLU A 93 0.26 12.87 -15.75
N VAL A 94 0.37 11.55 -15.90
CA VAL A 94 1.66 10.85 -16.03
C VAL A 94 2.11 10.90 -17.49
N SER A 95 3.36 11.30 -17.73
CA SER A 95 3.91 11.39 -19.09
C SER A 95 3.94 10.03 -19.81
N GLU A 96 3.78 10.06 -21.14
CA GLU A 96 3.85 8.87 -21.98
C GLU A 96 5.19 8.13 -21.80
N GLU A 97 6.31 8.86 -21.69
CA GLU A 97 7.64 8.29 -21.43
C GLU A 97 7.63 7.37 -20.21
N ILE A 98 6.99 7.79 -19.11
CA ILE A 98 6.90 7.05 -17.85
C ILE A 98 5.90 5.89 -17.98
N LEU A 99 4.74 6.10 -18.63
CA LEU A 99 3.75 5.06 -18.86
C LEU A 99 4.31 3.90 -19.70
N GLU A 100 5.08 4.21 -20.73
CA GLU A 100 5.71 3.20 -21.60
C GLU A 100 6.79 2.37 -20.89
N THR A 101 7.39 2.87 -19.80
CA THR A 101 8.28 2.04 -18.97
C THR A 101 7.52 0.86 -18.36
N GLN A 102 6.20 1.00 -18.25
CA GLN A 102 5.28 0.11 -17.55
C GLN A 102 5.68 -0.13 -16.10
N VAL A 103 6.60 0.64 -15.51
CA VAL A 103 7.02 0.44 -14.13
C VAL A 103 5.91 0.97 -13.22
N ASN A 104 5.29 0.08 -12.45
CA ASN A 104 4.47 0.49 -11.31
C ASN A 104 5.39 0.68 -10.10
N PRO A 105 5.58 1.92 -9.61
CA PRO A 105 6.52 2.25 -8.55
C PRO A 105 5.99 1.86 -7.16
N ALA A 106 5.93 0.55 -6.92
CA ALA A 106 5.71 -0.03 -5.60
C ALA A 106 6.88 0.25 -4.64
N VAL A 107 6.68 -0.08 -3.35
CA VAL A 107 7.61 0.19 -2.23
C VAL A 107 9.10 -0.07 -2.53
N TRP A 108 9.45 -1.13 -3.26
CA TRP A 108 10.85 -1.41 -3.62
C TRP A 108 11.48 -0.31 -4.48
N LYS A 109 10.74 0.22 -5.47
CA LYS A 109 11.26 1.29 -6.33
C LYS A 109 11.35 2.59 -5.54
N ILE A 110 10.29 2.89 -4.77
CA ILE A 110 10.25 4.04 -3.89
C ILE A 110 11.37 4.01 -2.84
N SER A 111 11.83 2.84 -2.40
CA SER A 111 12.97 2.74 -1.47
C SER A 111 14.34 2.89 -2.15
N GLY A 112 14.36 2.94 -3.49
CA GLY A 112 15.55 3.09 -4.32
C GLY A 112 16.04 1.79 -4.97
N HIS A 113 15.28 0.69 -4.88
CA HIS A 113 15.54 -0.54 -5.63
C HIS A 113 14.79 -0.54 -6.96
N MET A 114 15.49 -0.10 -8.01
CA MET A 114 14.91 0.09 -9.34
C MET A 114 14.75 -1.24 -10.08
N VAL A 115 13.51 -1.53 -10.52
CA VAL A 115 13.20 -2.67 -11.41
C VAL A 115 12.73 -2.10 -12.73
N LEU A 116 13.52 -2.30 -13.78
CA LEU A 116 13.27 -1.79 -15.12
C LEU A 116 12.76 -2.91 -16.02
N LYS A 117 11.80 -2.57 -16.91
CA LYS A 117 11.11 -3.55 -17.76
C LYS A 117 11.60 -3.55 -19.20
N ARG A 118 12.10 -2.43 -19.73
CA ARG A 118 12.65 -2.36 -21.09
C ARG A 118 14.17 -2.40 -21.04
N LYS A 119 14.77 -2.99 -22.07
CA LYS A 119 16.23 -3.01 -22.23
C LYS A 119 16.80 -1.59 -22.32
N LYS A 120 16.17 -0.72 -23.11
CA LYS A 120 16.56 0.69 -23.25
C LYS A 120 16.63 1.41 -21.89
N ASP A 121 15.57 1.29 -21.09
CA ASP A 121 15.53 1.93 -19.76
C ASP A 121 16.66 1.43 -18.85
N PHE A 122 17.04 0.15 -18.97
CA PHE A 122 18.15 -0.44 -18.22
C PHE A 122 19.51 0.06 -18.68
N GLU A 123 19.74 0.12 -20.00
CA GLU A 123 21.02 0.57 -20.57
C GLU A 123 21.24 2.07 -20.38
N GLU A 124 20.17 2.87 -20.42
CA GLU A 124 20.18 4.32 -20.24
C GLU A 124 19.91 4.74 -18.78
N ALA A 125 19.87 3.80 -17.84
CA ALA A 125 19.53 4.05 -16.45
C ALA A 125 20.53 5.03 -15.82
N THR A 126 20.04 6.20 -15.41
CA THR A 126 20.79 7.22 -14.68
C THR A 126 20.12 7.51 -13.34
N GLU A 127 20.86 8.13 -12.43
CA GLU A 127 20.28 8.64 -11.19
C GLU A 127 19.17 9.67 -11.50
N GLN A 128 19.40 10.57 -12.45
CA GLN A 128 18.43 11.58 -12.85
C GLN A 128 17.13 10.95 -13.39
N TYR A 129 17.24 9.86 -14.16
CA TYR A 129 16.08 9.09 -14.60
C TYR A 129 15.30 8.51 -13.41
N ALA A 130 15.99 7.86 -12.46
CA ALA A 130 15.35 7.31 -11.27
C ALA A 130 14.66 8.39 -10.42
N TRP A 131 15.31 9.54 -10.24
CA TRP A 131 14.73 10.68 -9.53
C TRP A 131 13.45 11.20 -10.19
N ARG A 132 13.45 11.36 -11.53
CA ARG A 132 12.25 11.78 -12.27
C ARG A 132 11.11 10.78 -12.10
N LEU A 133 11.38 9.48 -12.29
CA LEU A 133 10.37 8.42 -12.14
C LEU A 133 9.79 8.37 -10.73
N LEU A 134 10.62 8.50 -9.69
CA LEU A 134 10.15 8.45 -8.30
C LEU A 134 9.39 9.72 -7.90
N ALA A 135 9.80 10.89 -8.40
CA ALA A 135 9.10 12.15 -8.14
C ALA A 135 7.64 12.15 -8.63
N GLU A 136 7.34 11.40 -9.71
CA GLU A 136 5.96 11.27 -10.20
C GLU A 136 5.01 10.64 -9.19
N VAL A 137 5.53 9.80 -8.31
CA VAL A 137 4.78 9.06 -7.30
C VAL A 137 4.50 9.91 -6.08
N SER A 138 5.37 10.88 -5.83
CA SER A 138 5.31 11.71 -4.65
C SER A 138 4.10 12.63 -4.69
N LEU A 139 3.47 12.81 -3.52
CA LEU A 139 2.57 13.92 -3.31
C LEU A 139 3.28 15.26 -3.58
N SER A 140 2.49 16.25 -4.02
CA SER A 140 2.90 17.65 -4.03
C SER A 140 3.22 18.11 -2.61
N GLU A 141 3.97 19.20 -2.48
CA GLU A 141 4.34 19.74 -1.18
C GLU A 141 3.11 20.13 -0.35
N ALA A 142 2.14 20.79 -0.96
CA ALA A 142 0.88 21.18 -0.31
C ALA A 142 0.09 19.96 0.18
N ARG A 143 -0.09 18.94 -0.66
CA ARG A 143 -0.84 17.74 -0.29
C ARG A 143 -0.10 16.90 0.77
N PHE A 144 1.23 16.86 0.71
CA PHE A 144 2.03 16.22 1.75
C PHE A 144 1.96 16.98 3.08
N LYS A 145 1.85 18.32 3.02
CA LYS A 145 1.68 19.14 4.22
C LYS A 145 0.36 18.86 4.93
N GLU A 146 -0.72 18.66 4.18
CA GLU A 146 -2.01 18.20 4.72
C GLU A 146 -1.88 16.84 5.42
N VAL A 147 -1.15 15.88 4.81
CA VAL A 147 -0.85 14.58 5.42
C VAL A 147 -0.05 14.72 6.72
N GLU A 148 0.97 15.58 6.73
CA GLU A 148 1.74 15.88 7.94
C GLU A 148 0.81 16.41 9.04
N ASP A 149 -0.10 17.33 8.70
CA ASP A 149 -1.01 17.94 9.65
C ASP A 149 -2.03 16.92 10.18
N TYR A 150 -2.56 16.01 9.34
CA TYR A 150 -3.39 14.90 9.82
C TYR A 150 -2.67 14.02 10.84
N ILE A 151 -1.39 13.73 10.58
CA ILE A 151 -0.60 12.84 11.45
C ILE A 151 -0.17 13.57 12.73
N ARG A 152 0.07 14.89 12.67
CA ARG A 152 0.39 15.71 13.84
C ARG A 152 -0.81 15.96 14.74
N TRP A 153 -1.98 16.21 14.17
CA TRP A 153 -3.19 16.62 14.90
C TRP A 153 -4.25 15.52 15.02
N GLY A 154 -3.93 14.30 14.58
CA GLY A 154 -4.78 13.13 14.74
C GLY A 154 -5.18 12.93 16.21
N PRO A 155 -6.39 12.43 16.49
CA PRO A 155 -6.92 12.29 17.86
C PRO A 155 -6.00 11.50 18.81
N TRP A 156 -5.08 10.68 18.28
CA TRP A 156 -4.12 9.89 19.05
C TRP A 156 -2.83 10.63 19.46
N THR A 157 -2.58 11.83 18.96
CA THR A 157 -1.53 12.69 19.54
C THR A 157 -2.04 13.40 20.78
N ARG A 158 -3.37 13.50 20.95
CA ARG A 158 -4.04 14.10 22.10
C ARG A 158 -3.91 13.23 23.36
N GLY A 159 -3.92 13.86 24.54
CA GLY A 159 -3.81 13.16 25.82
C GLY A 159 -4.98 12.20 26.08
N ALA A 160 -4.81 11.25 27.00
CA ALA A 160 -5.81 10.21 27.31
C ALA A 160 -7.20 10.73 27.72
N SER A 161 -7.31 12.01 28.11
CA SER A 161 -8.58 12.69 28.41
C SER A 161 -9.50 12.78 27.19
N ASP A 162 -8.93 13.07 26.01
CA ASP A 162 -9.70 13.48 24.84
C ASP A 162 -10.34 12.28 24.12
N LEU A 163 -9.71 11.09 24.22
CA LEU A 163 -10.26 9.84 23.72
C LEU A 163 -11.50 9.37 24.51
N ARG A 164 -11.60 9.75 25.79
CA ARG A 164 -12.68 9.28 26.67
C ARG A 164 -14.02 9.93 26.31
N GLU A 165 -13.99 11.18 25.83
CA GLU A 165 -15.19 11.90 25.37
C GLU A 165 -15.74 11.34 24.06
N GLU A 166 -14.88 10.95 23.10
CA GLU A 166 -15.30 10.34 21.83
C GLU A 166 -15.86 8.90 22.01
N PHE A 167 -15.34 8.12 22.96
CA PHE A 167 -15.88 6.80 23.28
C PHE A 167 -17.28 6.86 23.93
N GLU A 168 -17.53 7.85 24.79
CA GLU A 168 -18.85 8.07 25.39
C GLU A 168 -19.88 8.52 24.33
N ALA A 169 -19.46 9.30 23.32
CA ALA A 169 -20.32 9.74 22.23
C ALA A 169 -20.78 8.60 21.28
N ASN A 170 -19.99 7.52 21.15
CA ASN A 170 -20.26 6.41 20.22
C ASN A 170 -20.95 5.19 20.87
N LYS A 171 -21.38 5.29 22.13
CA LYS A 171 -22.01 4.19 22.89
C LYS A 171 -23.35 3.69 22.30
N HIS A 172 -23.94 4.43 21.37
CA HIS A 172 -25.24 4.13 20.77
C HIS A 172 -25.17 3.33 19.44
N VAL A 173 -23.98 2.96 18.95
CA VAL A 173 -23.80 2.44 17.56
C VAL A 173 -23.67 0.92 17.47
N ILE A 174 -23.92 0.14 18.54
CA ILE A 174 -23.86 -1.33 18.47
C ILE A 174 -25.24 -1.93 18.77
N ASP A 175 -25.94 -2.38 17.72
CA ASP A 175 -26.32 -3.79 17.51
C ASP A 175 -27.26 -3.91 16.29
N ASN A 176 -26.84 -4.62 15.25
CA ASN A 176 -27.72 -5.13 14.20
C ASN A 176 -27.35 -6.59 13.91
N GLY A 177 -27.65 -7.48 14.87
CA GLY A 177 -28.18 -8.80 14.56
C GLY A 177 -27.19 -9.96 14.34
N ALA A 178 -25.97 -9.88 14.87
CA ALA A 178 -25.07 -11.04 14.86
C ALA A 178 -25.23 -11.88 16.14
N VAL A 179 -25.78 -13.10 16.01
CA VAL A 179 -25.84 -14.07 17.12
C VAL A 179 -24.64 -15.02 17.04
N THR A 180 -23.85 -15.05 18.10
CA THR A 180 -22.73 -15.97 18.31
C THR A 180 -23.09 -17.05 19.34
N ASP A 181 -22.72 -18.30 19.07
CA ASP A 181 -22.81 -19.38 20.06
C ASP A 181 -21.56 -19.42 20.98
N LYS A 182 -21.63 -20.25 22.03
CA LYS A 182 -20.64 -20.34 23.11
C LYS A 182 -19.23 -20.78 22.67
N ASN A 183 -19.02 -21.14 21.41
CA ASN A 183 -17.73 -21.54 20.85
C ASN A 183 -17.22 -20.62 19.71
N SER A 184 -17.81 -19.43 19.51
CA SER A 184 -17.38 -18.46 18.48
C SER A 184 -17.33 -19.01 17.05
N LYS A 185 -18.13 -20.03 16.72
CA LYS A 185 -18.30 -20.49 15.33
C LYS A 185 -19.53 -19.84 14.71
N ILE A 186 -19.32 -19.20 13.56
CA ILE A 186 -20.40 -18.71 12.69
C ILE A 186 -20.85 -19.88 11.81
N TYR A 187 -22.13 -20.23 11.86
CA TYR A 187 -22.74 -21.25 11.00
C TYR A 187 -23.79 -20.60 10.10
N TYR A 188 -23.72 -20.83 8.80
CA TYR A 188 -24.86 -20.65 7.91
C TYR A 188 -25.58 -22.00 7.82
N GLY A 189 -26.75 -22.12 8.45
CA GLY A 189 -27.55 -23.33 8.37
C GLY A 189 -28.24 -23.40 7.02
N SER A 190 -27.89 -24.37 6.18
CA SER A 190 -28.57 -24.63 4.91
C SER A 190 -29.73 -25.59 5.13
N ASN A 191 -30.98 -25.13 4.99
CA ASN A 191 -32.14 -26.03 4.78
C ASN A 191 -33.42 -25.30 4.29
N SER A 192 -33.30 -24.33 3.39
CA SER A 192 -34.43 -23.82 2.63
C SER A 192 -34.03 -23.40 1.20
N GLN A 193 -34.96 -23.48 0.25
CA GLN A 193 -34.74 -23.02 -1.13
C GLN A 193 -34.36 -21.51 -1.18
N GLU A 194 -34.78 -20.74 -0.17
CA GLU A 194 -34.40 -19.33 0.02
C GLU A 194 -32.90 -19.14 0.30
N ASP A 195 -32.21 -20.17 0.83
CA ASP A 195 -30.77 -20.14 1.09
C ASP A 195 -29.95 -20.20 -0.21
N LEU A 196 -30.43 -20.90 -1.23
CA LEU A 196 -29.76 -20.99 -2.53
C LEU A 196 -29.87 -19.66 -3.29
N ASP A 197 -31.08 -19.09 -3.34
CA ASP A 197 -31.30 -17.77 -3.96
C ASP A 197 -30.54 -16.64 -3.24
N HIS A 198 -30.23 -16.82 -1.95
CA HIS A 198 -29.37 -15.90 -1.21
C HIS A 198 -27.89 -16.07 -1.57
N ILE A 199 -27.41 -17.31 -1.71
CA ILE A 199 -26.04 -17.61 -2.15
C ILE A 199 -25.80 -17.09 -3.56
N ASP A 200 -26.73 -17.31 -4.48
CA ASP A 200 -26.59 -16.86 -5.87
C ASP A 200 -26.51 -15.33 -5.95
N ARG A 201 -27.33 -14.61 -5.16
CA ARG A 201 -27.22 -13.15 -5.04
C ARG A 201 -25.88 -12.70 -4.47
N LEU A 202 -25.35 -13.41 -3.48
CA LEU A 202 -24.02 -13.11 -2.92
C LEU A 202 -22.90 -13.33 -3.94
N ILE A 203 -23.01 -14.37 -4.77
CA ILE A 203 -22.08 -14.64 -5.87
C ILE A 203 -22.16 -13.53 -6.92
N GLU A 204 -23.36 -13.17 -7.38
CA GLU A 204 -23.55 -12.09 -8.36
C GLU A 204 -23.00 -10.75 -7.85
N GLU A 205 -23.27 -10.41 -6.59
CA GLU A 205 -22.69 -9.19 -5.98
C GLU A 205 -21.16 -9.26 -5.88
N ALA A 206 -20.61 -10.42 -5.53
CA ALA A 206 -19.17 -10.63 -5.43
C ALA A 206 -18.50 -10.53 -6.81
N GLU A 207 -19.09 -11.12 -7.85
CA GLU A 207 -18.60 -11.06 -9.23
C GLU A 207 -18.70 -9.65 -9.80
N ALA A 208 -19.80 -8.94 -9.55
CA ALA A 208 -19.95 -7.54 -9.97
C ALA A 208 -18.91 -6.63 -9.28
N ARG A 209 -18.63 -6.86 -7.99
CA ARG A 209 -17.54 -6.18 -7.29
C ARG A 209 -16.17 -6.58 -7.84
N PHE A 210 -15.94 -7.86 -8.10
CA PHE A 210 -14.69 -8.34 -8.68
C PHE A 210 -14.42 -7.68 -10.03
N GLU A 211 -15.41 -7.65 -10.93
CA GLU A 211 -15.25 -7.04 -12.26
C GLU A 211 -15.02 -5.53 -12.17
N LYS A 212 -15.73 -4.85 -11.27
CA LYS A 212 -15.52 -3.41 -11.01
C LYS A 212 -14.11 -3.09 -10.52
N PHE A 213 -13.53 -3.95 -9.68
CA PHE A 213 -12.20 -3.74 -9.09
C PHE A 213 -11.10 -4.56 -9.76
N ARG A 214 -11.41 -5.19 -10.90
CA ARG A 214 -10.45 -6.03 -11.61
C ARG A 214 -9.33 -5.15 -12.13
N HIS A 215 -8.10 -5.53 -11.80
CA HIS A 215 -6.93 -4.79 -12.26
C HIS A 215 -6.84 -4.86 -13.80
N PRO A 216 -6.62 -3.73 -14.51
CA PRO A 216 -6.58 -3.69 -15.97
C PRO A 216 -5.42 -4.51 -16.56
N ASP A 217 -4.32 -4.68 -15.81
CA ASP A 217 -3.24 -5.59 -16.18
C ASP A 217 -3.51 -7.01 -15.68
N PRO A 218 -3.59 -8.03 -16.57
CA PRO A 218 -3.74 -9.43 -16.17
C PRO A 218 -2.50 -9.94 -15.41
N TYR A 219 -2.71 -10.90 -14.52
CA TYR A 219 -1.62 -11.53 -13.78
C TYR A 219 -0.74 -12.35 -14.73
N ILE A 220 0.58 -12.12 -14.69
CA ILE A 220 1.57 -12.82 -15.53
C ILE A 220 2.47 -13.66 -14.62
N VAL A 221 2.50 -14.98 -14.86
CA VAL A 221 3.37 -15.92 -14.14
C VAL A 221 4.85 -15.65 -14.47
N PRO A 222 5.73 -15.43 -13.46
CA PRO A 222 7.15 -15.22 -13.70
C PRO A 222 7.85 -16.50 -14.17
N TRP A 223 8.62 -16.44 -15.25
CA TRP A 223 9.33 -17.62 -15.79
C TRP A 223 10.66 -17.95 -15.09
N ALA A 224 11.28 -16.98 -14.39
CA ALA A 224 12.51 -17.19 -13.62
C ALA A 224 12.65 -16.22 -12.43
N PRO A 225 13.10 -16.66 -11.24
CA PRO A 225 13.09 -15.84 -10.02
C PRO A 225 14.21 -14.77 -9.92
N GLY A 226 15.19 -14.74 -10.83
CA GLY A 226 16.44 -13.96 -10.66
C GLY A 226 16.72 -12.79 -11.61
N GLY A 227 15.96 -12.60 -12.70
CA GLY A 227 16.24 -11.55 -13.70
C GLY A 227 15.55 -10.21 -13.47
N SER A 228 15.86 -9.17 -14.26
CA SER A 228 14.95 -8.01 -14.43
C SER A 228 13.62 -8.50 -15.02
N LYS A 229 12.50 -7.78 -14.87
CA LYS A 229 11.19 -8.26 -15.38
C LYS A 229 11.25 -8.58 -16.88
N PHE A 230 12.07 -7.86 -17.65
CA PHE A 230 12.43 -8.17 -19.04
C PHE A 230 12.98 -9.60 -19.19
N CYS A 231 14.02 -9.93 -18.42
CA CYS A 231 14.65 -11.25 -18.42
C CYS A 231 13.74 -12.36 -17.86
N ARG A 232 12.56 -12.03 -17.31
CA ARG A 232 11.54 -12.98 -16.85
C ARG A 232 10.37 -13.15 -17.82
N ASN A 233 10.24 -12.29 -18.83
CA ASN A 233 9.18 -12.34 -19.84
C ASN A 233 9.71 -11.98 -21.25
N PRO A 234 10.73 -12.69 -21.77
CA PRO A 234 11.15 -12.52 -23.15
C PRO A 234 10.01 -12.91 -24.11
N PRO A 235 9.90 -12.27 -25.29
CA PRO A 235 8.98 -12.76 -26.32
C PRO A 235 9.34 -14.22 -26.66
N PRO A 236 8.34 -15.11 -26.84
CA PRO A 236 8.62 -16.49 -27.19
C PRO A 236 9.41 -16.56 -28.50
N TYR A 237 10.27 -17.56 -28.62
CA TYR A 237 10.98 -17.80 -29.88
C TYR A 237 9.97 -17.95 -31.03
N PRO A 238 10.29 -17.46 -32.23
CA PRO A 238 9.43 -17.65 -33.39
C PRO A 238 9.10 -19.14 -33.58
N GLY A 239 7.81 -19.48 -33.56
CA GLY A 239 7.34 -20.88 -33.65
C GLY A 239 6.98 -21.56 -32.32
N ILE A 240 7.10 -20.86 -31.18
CA ILE A 240 6.58 -21.32 -29.88
C ILE A 240 5.29 -20.57 -29.56
N GLU A 241 4.19 -21.30 -29.39
CA GLU A 241 2.90 -20.77 -28.96
C GLU A 241 2.66 -21.13 -27.49
N ILE A 242 2.23 -20.15 -26.68
CA ILE A 242 1.85 -20.39 -25.29
C ILE A 242 0.41 -20.87 -25.28
N VAL A 243 0.20 -22.15 -24.98
CA VAL A 243 -1.13 -22.74 -24.84
C VAL A 243 -1.64 -22.51 -23.42
N TYR A 244 -2.65 -21.67 -23.27
CA TYR A 244 -3.31 -21.42 -21.98
C TYR A 244 -4.41 -22.45 -21.73
N ASN A 245 -4.04 -23.68 -21.35
CA ASN A 245 -5.05 -24.72 -21.17
C ASN A 245 -5.65 -24.80 -19.75
N HIS A 246 -5.32 -23.86 -18.85
CA HIS A 246 -5.93 -23.71 -17.51
C HIS A 246 -6.30 -25.04 -16.78
N GLY A 247 -5.45 -26.07 -16.87
CA GLY A 247 -5.68 -27.37 -16.22
C GLY A 247 -6.55 -28.39 -16.99
N LYS A 248 -6.80 -28.22 -18.28
CA LYS A 248 -7.54 -29.18 -19.14
C LYS A 248 -6.62 -30.02 -20.04
N GLU A 249 -5.53 -30.50 -19.49
CA GLU A 249 -4.50 -31.23 -20.25
C GLU A 249 -4.95 -32.67 -20.63
N ASP A 250 -5.99 -33.22 -19.97
CA ASP A 250 -6.36 -34.63 -20.07
C ASP A 250 -7.54 -34.98 -21.02
N ASP A 251 -8.11 -34.03 -21.77
CA ASP A 251 -9.19 -34.34 -22.75
C ASP A 251 -8.65 -34.70 -24.15
N LEU A 252 -7.37 -35.03 -24.26
CA LEU A 252 -6.76 -35.59 -25.48
C LEU A 252 -6.23 -37.01 -25.22
N GLN A 253 -7.15 -37.95 -24.99
CA GLN A 253 -7.01 -39.36 -25.37
C GLN A 253 -8.36 -40.08 -25.42
#